data_AF-A0A392M329-F1
#
_entry.id   AF-A0A392M329-F1
#
_cell.length_a   1.000
_cell.length_b   1.000
_cell.length_c   1.000
_cell.angle_alpha   90.00
_cell.angle_beta   90.00
_cell.angle_gamma   90.00
#
_symmetry.space_group_name_H-M   'P 1'
#
loop_
_entity.id
_entity.type
_entity.pdbx_description
1 polymer ?
#
loop_
_entity_poly.entity_id
_entity_poly.type
_entity_poly.pdbx_seq_one_letter_code
_entity_poly.pdbx_strand_id
1 'polypeptide(L)'
;MDKAKYKSVIHACSLKKDLELFSHGDQTIIGDRGINLSGGQKQRIQLARALYQDADIYLLDDPFSALDAHTGSELFREYVLSALADKTVIFVTHQVEFLPAADMILVLKEGQIIQAGKYDDLLQAGTDFRTLVSAHHEAIEAMDIPNHSSSEDSDENESLDTSIMAMKKSISSVNINSLAKEVHEGSSDLKEIKEKKKTKRSRKKQLVQEEERVRGRVNMKVYLSYMAAAYKGLLIPLIIIAQSLFQFLQIASNWWMAWANPQTEGDEPKVAPTTLLLVYMALAFGSSCFIFVRAVLVATFGLAAAQKLFFNMLRSIFHAPMSFFDSTPAGRILNRVSIDQSVVDLDIPFRLGGFASSTIQLIGIVAVMSEVTWQVLLLVVPMAIVCLWMQKYYMASSRELVRIVSIQKSPIIQLFGESIAGASTIRVLQLLSGSACAWNYFQLLYLLSAWFYL
;
A
#
# COMPACT_ATOMS: atom_id res chain seq x y z
N MET A 1 -7.88 -6.83 -28.00
CA MET A 1 -9.19 -6.99 -27.34
C MET A 1 -10.27 -6.92 -28.40
N ASP A 2 -11.18 -7.88 -28.38
CA ASP A 2 -12.38 -7.85 -29.23
C ASP A 2 -13.43 -6.94 -28.59
N LYS A 3 -13.73 -5.82 -29.26
CA LYS A 3 -14.67 -4.80 -28.77
C LYS A 3 -16.11 -5.30 -28.78
N ALA A 4 -16.47 -6.21 -29.67
CA ALA A 4 -17.82 -6.75 -29.75
C ALA A 4 -18.06 -7.72 -28.58
N LYS A 5 -17.13 -8.67 -28.38
CA LYS A 5 -17.14 -9.59 -27.24
C LYS A 5 -17.16 -8.86 -25.90
N TYR A 6 -16.30 -7.83 -25.74
CA TYR A 6 -16.28 -7.01 -24.53
C TYR A 6 -17.64 -6.36 -24.23
N LYS A 7 -18.27 -5.72 -25.22
CA LYS A 7 -19.59 -5.09 -25.02
C LYS A 7 -20.69 -6.10 -24.69
N SER A 8 -20.66 -7.27 -25.33
CA SER A 8 -21.60 -8.36 -25.06
C SER A 8 -21.49 -8.85 -23.61
N VAL A 9 -20.26 -9.07 -23.13
CA VAL A 9 -20.01 -9.50 -21.75
C VAL A 9 -20.47 -8.45 -20.73
N ILE A 10 -20.17 -7.18 -20.96
CA ILE A 10 -20.60 -6.09 -20.07
C ILE A 10 -22.13 -5.98 -20.01
N HIS A 11 -22.82 -6.25 -21.12
CA HIS A 11 -24.28 -6.31 -21.17
C HIS A 11 -24.82 -7.52 -20.40
N ALA A 12 -24.33 -8.72 -20.70
CA ALA A 12 -24.77 -9.97 -20.06
C ALA A 12 -24.57 -9.96 -18.54
N CYS A 13 -23.54 -9.26 -18.05
CA CYS A 13 -23.27 -9.14 -16.62
C CYS A 13 -23.85 -7.87 -15.96
N SER A 14 -24.74 -7.12 -16.64
CA SER A 14 -25.38 -5.88 -16.13
C SER A 14 -24.41 -4.81 -15.58
N LEU A 15 -23.16 -4.79 -16.05
CA LEU A 15 -22.10 -3.90 -15.56
C LEU A 15 -22.15 -2.48 -16.10
N LYS A 16 -22.99 -2.22 -17.10
CA LYS A 16 -23.05 -0.91 -17.76
C LYS A 16 -23.37 0.23 -16.78
N LYS A 17 -24.36 0.01 -15.89
CA LYS A 17 -24.75 0.98 -14.85
C LYS A 17 -23.61 1.24 -13.86
N ASP A 18 -22.88 0.19 -13.48
CA ASP A 18 -21.75 0.30 -12.55
C ASP A 18 -20.59 1.11 -13.15
N LEU A 19 -20.26 0.87 -14.42
CA LEU A 19 -19.18 1.59 -15.12
C LEU A 19 -19.51 3.08 -15.28
N GLU A 20 -20.78 3.44 -15.52
CA GLU A 20 -21.22 4.83 -15.62
C GLU A 20 -21.08 5.59 -14.29
N LEU A 21 -21.19 4.89 -13.15
CA LEU A 21 -20.99 5.45 -11.81
C LEU A 21 -19.51 5.69 -11.47
N PHE A 22 -18.60 4.97 -12.12
CA PHE A 22 -17.17 5.15 -11.88
C PHE A 22 -16.63 6.46 -12.45
N SER A 23 -15.68 7.06 -11.73
CA SER A 23 -15.17 8.40 -12.03
C SER A 23 -14.46 8.49 -13.37
N HIS A 24 -13.85 7.38 -13.82
CA HIS A 24 -13.16 7.25 -15.11
C HIS A 24 -13.71 6.07 -15.94
N GLY A 25 -14.94 5.63 -15.67
CA GLY A 25 -15.52 4.48 -16.36
C GLY A 25 -14.67 3.21 -16.22
N ASP A 26 -14.39 2.56 -17.34
CA ASP A 26 -13.56 1.36 -17.50
C ASP A 26 -12.07 1.58 -17.18
N GLN A 27 -11.58 2.82 -17.19
CA GLN A 27 -10.18 3.17 -16.86
C GLN A 27 -9.97 3.45 -15.37
N THR A 28 -10.99 3.24 -14.54
CA THR A 28 -10.87 3.48 -13.10
C THR A 28 -9.97 2.43 -12.48
N ILE A 29 -8.89 2.87 -11.82
CA ILE A 29 -8.02 1.95 -11.07
C ILE A 29 -8.79 1.44 -9.86
N ILE A 30 -9.06 0.14 -9.87
CA ILE A 30 -9.64 -0.59 -8.76
C ILE A 30 -8.54 -0.82 -7.72
N GLY A 31 -8.82 -0.49 -6.46
CA GLY A 31 -7.86 -0.66 -5.35
C GLY A 31 -7.59 -2.13 -5.03
N ASP A 32 -6.64 -2.38 -4.13
CA ASP A 32 -6.25 -3.73 -3.70
C ASP A 32 -7.48 -4.54 -3.24
N ARG A 33 -7.58 -5.80 -3.72
CA ARG A 33 -8.74 -6.70 -3.52
C ARG A 33 -10.11 -6.09 -3.84
N GLY A 34 -10.14 -5.07 -4.70
CA GLY A 34 -11.36 -4.35 -5.05
C GLY A 34 -12.01 -3.63 -3.89
N ILE A 35 -11.26 -3.11 -2.90
CA ILE A 35 -11.84 -2.43 -1.73
C ILE A 35 -12.88 -1.34 -2.08
N ASN A 36 -12.73 -0.72 -3.25
CA ASN A 36 -13.62 0.33 -3.76
C ASN A 36 -14.92 -0.18 -4.40
N LEU A 37 -15.14 -1.49 -4.46
CA LEU A 37 -16.29 -2.12 -5.11
C LEU A 37 -17.22 -2.73 -4.06
N SER A 38 -18.54 -2.65 -4.31
CA SER A 38 -19.50 -3.40 -3.50
C SER A 38 -19.36 -4.92 -3.71
N GLY A 39 -19.88 -5.73 -2.80
CA GLY A 39 -19.85 -7.20 -2.92
C GLY A 39 -20.44 -7.68 -4.25
N GLY A 40 -21.63 -7.19 -4.61
CA GLY A 40 -22.27 -7.49 -5.89
C GLY A 40 -21.47 -7.04 -7.11
N GLN A 41 -20.83 -5.87 -7.06
CA GLN A 41 -19.94 -5.42 -8.14
C GLN A 41 -18.73 -6.33 -8.31
N LYS A 42 -18.11 -6.78 -7.22
CA LYS A 42 -16.99 -7.74 -7.26
C LYS A 42 -17.41 -9.04 -7.92
N GLN A 43 -18.55 -9.60 -7.53
CA GLN A 43 -19.09 -10.83 -8.12
C GLN A 43 -19.36 -10.65 -9.62
N ARG A 44 -20.06 -9.59 -10.04
CA ARG A 44 -20.33 -9.33 -11.46
C ARG A 44 -19.05 -9.19 -12.28
N ILE A 45 -18.01 -8.53 -11.75
CA ILE A 45 -16.70 -8.42 -12.43
C ILE A 45 -16.02 -9.79 -12.55
N GLN A 46 -16.11 -10.64 -11.53
CA GLN A 46 -15.57 -12.00 -11.58
C GLN A 46 -16.28 -12.86 -12.63
N LEU A 47 -17.62 -12.78 -12.70
CA LEU A 47 -18.42 -13.44 -13.74
C LEU A 47 -18.07 -12.92 -15.13
N ALA A 48 -17.97 -11.61 -15.31
CA ALA A 48 -17.55 -11.02 -16.58
C ALA A 48 -16.16 -11.50 -17.03
N ARG A 49 -15.22 -11.67 -16.09
CA ARG A 49 -13.89 -12.25 -16.38
C ARG A 49 -13.99 -13.70 -16.87
N ALA A 50 -14.84 -14.51 -16.24
CA ALA A 50 -15.04 -15.90 -16.65
C ALA A 50 -15.70 -15.99 -18.03
N LEU A 51 -16.76 -15.23 -18.29
CA LEU A 51 -17.45 -15.23 -19.58
C LEU A 51 -16.55 -14.74 -20.71
N TYR A 52 -15.73 -13.71 -20.47
CA TYR A 52 -14.80 -13.19 -21.48
C TYR A 52 -13.73 -14.22 -21.89
N GLN A 53 -13.33 -15.13 -20.99
CA GLN A 53 -12.35 -16.18 -21.28
C GLN A 53 -12.89 -17.22 -22.28
N ASP A 54 -14.22 -17.43 -22.33
CA ASP A 54 -14.90 -18.35 -23.27
C ASP A 54 -14.33 -19.78 -23.21
N ALA A 55 -14.59 -20.43 -22.06
CA ALA A 55 -14.22 -21.83 -21.83
C ALA A 55 -15.36 -22.78 -22.24
N ASP A 56 -15.09 -24.08 -22.24
CA ASP A 56 -16.12 -25.11 -22.49
C ASP A 56 -16.90 -25.48 -21.22
N ILE A 57 -16.24 -25.38 -20.06
CA ILE A 57 -16.77 -25.73 -18.74
C ILE A 57 -16.66 -24.52 -17.81
N TYR A 58 -17.78 -24.19 -17.16
CA TYR A 58 -17.89 -23.13 -16.16
C TYR A 58 -18.20 -23.71 -14.79
N LEU A 59 -17.37 -23.38 -13.80
CA LEU A 59 -17.59 -23.73 -12.39
C LEU A 59 -17.92 -22.45 -11.62
N LEU A 60 -19.15 -22.32 -11.15
CA LEU A 60 -19.63 -21.12 -10.45
C LEU A 60 -19.95 -21.46 -9.00
N ASP A 61 -19.19 -20.90 -8.07
CA ASP A 61 -19.39 -21.12 -6.63
C ASP A 61 -20.19 -19.95 -6.04
N ASP A 62 -21.48 -20.20 -5.76
CA ASP A 62 -22.46 -19.25 -5.22
C ASP A 62 -22.42 -17.85 -5.88
N PRO A 63 -22.63 -17.75 -7.21
CA PRO A 63 -22.37 -16.55 -7.99
C PRO A 63 -23.34 -15.39 -7.73
N PHE A 64 -24.48 -15.63 -7.07
CA PHE A 64 -25.57 -14.66 -6.89
C PHE A 64 -25.78 -14.21 -5.44
N SER A 65 -24.95 -14.68 -4.50
CA SER A 65 -25.15 -14.45 -3.07
C SER A 65 -25.04 -12.99 -2.60
N ALA A 66 -24.26 -12.14 -3.28
CA ALA A 66 -24.11 -10.73 -2.92
C ALA A 66 -24.95 -9.79 -3.80
N LEU A 67 -25.94 -10.35 -4.52
CA LEU A 67 -26.85 -9.62 -5.39
C LEU A 67 -28.26 -9.57 -4.79
N ASP A 68 -28.95 -8.45 -5.02
CA ASP A 68 -30.39 -8.35 -4.76
C ASP A 68 -31.18 -9.27 -5.70
N ALA A 69 -32.36 -9.73 -5.26
CA ALA A 69 -33.18 -10.69 -6.00
C ALA A 69 -33.46 -10.26 -7.45
N HIS A 70 -33.78 -8.97 -7.67
CA HIS A 70 -34.08 -8.46 -9.01
C HIS A 70 -32.84 -8.54 -9.94
N THR A 71 -31.70 -8.02 -9.49
CA THR A 71 -30.44 -8.09 -10.24
C THR A 71 -29.98 -9.54 -10.42
N GLY A 72 -30.19 -10.40 -9.42
CA GLY A 72 -29.89 -11.83 -9.46
C GLY A 72 -30.68 -12.55 -10.55
N SER A 73 -32.00 -12.35 -10.61
CA SER A 73 -32.85 -12.97 -11.65
C SER A 73 -32.53 -12.46 -13.06
N GLU A 74 -32.29 -11.15 -13.23
CA GLU A 74 -31.88 -10.58 -14.52
C GLU A 74 -30.54 -11.18 -14.98
N LEU A 75 -29.56 -11.23 -14.07
CA LEU A 75 -28.26 -11.81 -14.35
C LEU A 75 -28.35 -13.30 -14.66
N PHE A 76 -29.15 -14.08 -13.92
CA PHE A 76 -29.35 -15.51 -14.19
C PHE A 76 -29.87 -15.74 -15.61
N ARG A 77 -30.88 -14.97 -16.04
CA ARG A 77 -31.46 -15.09 -17.38
C ARG A 77 -30.49 -14.70 -18.49
N GLU A 78 -29.85 -13.55 -18.38
CA GLU A 78 -28.96 -13.04 -19.44
C GLU A 78 -27.61 -13.79 -19.47
N TYR A 79 -27.09 -14.19 -18.32
CA TYR A 79 -25.78 -14.82 -18.19
C TYR A 79 -25.83 -16.35 -18.32
N VAL A 80 -26.63 -17.02 -17.47
CA VAL A 80 -26.65 -18.49 -17.41
C VAL A 80 -27.49 -19.05 -18.56
N LEU A 81 -28.72 -18.56 -18.74
CA LEU A 81 -29.65 -19.13 -19.73
C LEU A 81 -29.39 -18.68 -21.17
N SER A 82 -28.80 -17.50 -21.37
CA SER A 82 -28.54 -16.93 -22.70
C SER A 82 -27.06 -17.01 -23.08
N ALA A 83 -26.17 -16.33 -22.34
CA ALA A 83 -24.75 -16.26 -22.72
C ALA A 83 -23.99 -17.59 -22.58
N LEU A 84 -24.44 -18.49 -21.69
CA LEU A 84 -23.83 -19.80 -21.44
C LEU A 84 -24.69 -20.97 -21.95
N ALA A 85 -25.71 -20.72 -22.78
CA ALA A 85 -26.66 -21.74 -23.25
C ALA A 85 -25.98 -22.95 -23.91
N ASP A 86 -24.90 -22.72 -24.66
CA ASP A 86 -24.17 -23.76 -25.41
C ASP A 86 -22.99 -24.36 -24.63
N LYS A 87 -22.82 -24.02 -23.34
CA LYS A 87 -21.66 -24.39 -22.52
C LYS A 87 -22.06 -25.29 -21.36
N THR A 88 -21.10 -26.08 -20.85
CA THR A 88 -21.35 -26.88 -19.64
C THR A 88 -21.19 -26.01 -18.40
N VAL A 89 -22.27 -25.78 -17.65
CA VAL A 89 -22.26 -24.95 -16.44
C VAL A 89 -22.56 -25.82 -15.23
N ILE A 90 -21.64 -25.83 -14.26
CA ILE A 90 -21.85 -26.38 -12.93
C ILE A 90 -21.85 -25.21 -11.97
N PHE A 91 -22.98 -24.95 -11.34
CA PHE A 91 -23.09 -23.90 -10.33
C PHE A 91 -23.57 -24.47 -9.00
N VAL A 92 -23.01 -23.94 -7.92
CA VAL A 92 -23.40 -24.21 -6.54
C VAL A 92 -24.23 -23.02 -6.07
N THR A 93 -25.40 -23.24 -5.50
CA THR A 93 -26.26 -22.18 -4.98
C THR A 93 -26.97 -22.63 -3.71
N HIS A 94 -27.18 -21.69 -2.80
CA HIS A 94 -28.10 -21.85 -1.67
C HIS A 94 -29.50 -21.30 -1.97
N GLN A 95 -29.66 -20.52 -3.05
CA GLN A 95 -30.93 -19.93 -3.46
C GLN A 95 -31.74 -20.94 -4.28
N VAL A 96 -32.92 -21.29 -3.77
CA VAL A 96 -33.79 -22.33 -4.34
C VAL A 96 -34.49 -21.84 -5.62
N GLU A 97 -34.64 -20.52 -5.77
CA GLU A 97 -35.34 -19.86 -6.89
C GLU A 97 -34.79 -20.20 -8.27
N PHE A 98 -33.48 -20.52 -8.37
CA PHE A 98 -32.82 -20.84 -9.64
C PHE A 98 -32.84 -22.33 -9.99
N LEU A 99 -33.20 -23.20 -9.04
CA LEU A 99 -33.17 -24.65 -9.23
C LEU A 99 -34.14 -25.17 -10.31
N PRO A 100 -35.36 -24.62 -10.50
CA PRO A 100 -36.28 -25.12 -11.52
C PRO A 100 -35.76 -25.00 -12.95
N ALA A 101 -34.81 -24.09 -13.20
CA ALA A 101 -34.21 -23.89 -14.52
C ALA A 101 -33.01 -24.81 -14.81
N ALA A 102 -32.59 -25.63 -13.83
CA ALA A 102 -31.46 -26.54 -14.00
C ALA A 102 -31.88 -27.87 -14.65
N ASP A 103 -31.04 -28.36 -15.56
CA ASP A 103 -31.27 -29.66 -16.22
C ASP A 103 -31.10 -30.85 -15.27
N MET A 104 -30.18 -30.72 -14.30
CA MET A 104 -29.86 -31.73 -13.30
C MET A 104 -29.42 -31.06 -12.00
N ILE A 105 -30.02 -31.49 -10.89
CA ILE A 105 -29.73 -30.99 -9.54
C ILE A 105 -29.07 -32.13 -8.75
N LEU A 106 -27.99 -31.81 -8.02
CA LEU A 106 -27.29 -32.73 -7.12
C LEU A 106 -27.40 -32.21 -5.69
N VAL A 107 -28.00 -32.99 -4.79
CA VAL A 107 -28.14 -32.64 -3.37
C VAL A 107 -27.02 -33.28 -2.57
N LEU A 108 -26.18 -32.44 -1.95
CA LEU A 108 -25.04 -32.86 -1.13
C LEU A 108 -25.37 -32.76 0.37
N LYS A 109 -25.04 -33.79 1.16
CA LYS A 109 -25.09 -33.77 2.64
C LYS A 109 -23.92 -34.57 3.20
N GLU A 110 -23.24 -34.01 4.19
CA GLU A 110 -22.08 -34.65 4.85
C GLU A 110 -21.00 -35.14 3.88
N GLY A 111 -20.82 -34.42 2.76
CA GLY A 111 -19.82 -34.77 1.73
C GLY A 111 -20.25 -35.90 0.77
N GLN A 112 -21.50 -36.36 0.83
CA GLN A 112 -22.05 -37.39 -0.06
C GLN A 112 -23.22 -36.84 -0.89
N ILE A 113 -23.38 -37.33 -2.12
CA ILE A 113 -24.53 -37.03 -2.97
C ILE A 113 -25.68 -37.95 -2.54
N ILE A 114 -26.77 -37.38 -2.02
CA ILE A 114 -27.92 -38.15 -1.55
C ILE A 114 -28.94 -38.35 -2.67
N GLN A 115 -29.15 -37.29 -3.46
CA GLN A 115 -30.17 -37.27 -4.51
C GLN A 115 -29.61 -36.56 -5.75
N ALA A 116 -30.02 -37.05 -6.92
CA ALA A 116 -29.67 -36.52 -8.23
C ALA A 116 -30.88 -36.66 -9.15
N GLY A 117 -31.28 -35.58 -9.83
CA GLY A 117 -32.44 -35.63 -10.73
C GLY A 117 -32.90 -34.25 -11.19
N LYS A 118 -34.03 -34.22 -11.90
CA LYS A 118 -34.71 -32.96 -12.24
C LYS A 118 -35.47 -32.41 -11.03
N TYR A 119 -35.80 -31.13 -11.08
CA TYR A 119 -36.53 -30.45 -10.00
C TYR A 119 -37.83 -31.18 -9.61
N ASP A 120 -38.65 -31.53 -10.59
CA ASP A 120 -39.94 -32.19 -10.36
C ASP A 120 -39.78 -33.60 -9.77
N ASP A 121 -38.78 -34.34 -10.22
CA ASP A 121 -38.48 -35.70 -9.74
C ASP A 121 -38.00 -35.68 -8.27
N LEU A 122 -37.17 -34.69 -7.92
CA LEU A 122 -36.64 -34.51 -6.56
C LEU A 122 -37.71 -34.04 -5.57
N LEU A 123 -38.66 -33.22 -6.01
CA LEU A 123 -39.81 -32.82 -5.19
C LEU A 123 -40.72 -34.01 -4.85
N GLN A 124 -40.87 -34.97 -5.76
CA GLN A 124 -41.68 -36.17 -5.56
C GLN A 124 -40.97 -37.23 -4.71
N ALA A 125 -39.64 -37.35 -4.82
CA ALA A 125 -38.82 -38.33 -4.07
C ALA A 125 -38.70 -38.04 -2.55
N GLY A 126 -38.99 -36.80 -2.12
CA GLY A 126 -39.85 -36.60 -0.95
C GLY A 126 -39.29 -36.66 0.48
N THR A 127 -38.02 -36.39 0.75
CA THR A 127 -37.59 -36.12 2.15
C THR A 127 -36.73 -34.86 2.27
N ASP A 128 -35.42 -34.95 2.04
CA ASP A 128 -34.48 -33.88 2.42
C ASP A 128 -34.57 -32.63 1.52
N PHE A 129 -34.74 -32.79 0.21
CA PHE A 129 -34.88 -31.67 -0.72
C PHE A 129 -36.16 -30.87 -0.49
N ARG A 130 -37.27 -31.56 -0.24
CA ARG A 130 -38.57 -30.93 0.03
C ARG A 130 -38.54 -30.11 1.32
N THR A 131 -37.85 -30.58 2.36
CA THR A 131 -37.66 -29.82 3.61
C THR A 131 -36.83 -28.55 3.39
N LEU A 132 -35.79 -28.61 2.55
CA LEU A 132 -34.99 -27.44 2.16
C LEU A 132 -35.85 -26.40 1.42
N VAL A 133 -36.62 -26.86 0.44
CA VAL A 133 -37.52 -26.02 -0.36
C VAL A 133 -38.61 -25.40 0.52
N SER A 134 -39.27 -26.18 1.38
CA SER A 134 -40.32 -25.68 2.28
C SER A 134 -39.79 -24.68 3.31
N ALA A 135 -38.62 -24.95 3.92
CA ALA A 135 -38.01 -24.04 4.88
C ALA A 135 -37.60 -22.71 4.23
N HIS A 136 -37.18 -22.74 2.96
CA HIS A 136 -36.88 -21.52 2.22
C HIS A 136 -38.14 -20.72 1.88
N HIS A 137 -39.22 -21.38 1.45
CA HIS A 137 -40.50 -20.73 1.15
C HIS A 137 -41.10 -20.09 2.41
N GLU A 138 -41.08 -20.81 3.53
CA GLU A 138 -41.51 -20.31 4.84
C GLU A 138 -40.65 -19.12 5.30
N ALA A 139 -39.33 -19.13 5.05
CA ALA A 139 -38.46 -18.01 5.38
C ALA A 139 -38.71 -16.77 4.51
N ILE A 140 -39.05 -16.94 3.22
CA ILE A 140 -39.44 -15.85 2.34
C ILE A 140 -40.79 -15.26 2.78
N GLU A 141 -41.77 -16.11 3.06
CA GLU A 141 -43.10 -15.69 3.56
C GLU A 141 -43.02 -15.02 4.94
N ALA A 142 -42.07 -15.41 5.80
CA ALA A 142 -41.86 -14.75 7.09
C ALA A 142 -41.15 -13.38 6.97
N MET A 143 -40.42 -13.13 5.88
CA MET A 143 -39.82 -11.81 5.59
C MET A 143 -40.82 -10.87 4.88
N ASP A 144 -41.76 -11.42 4.12
CA ASP A 144 -42.89 -10.71 3.53
C ASP A 144 -44.11 -10.73 4.50
N ILE A 145 -44.10 -9.90 5.54
CA ILE A 145 -45.34 -9.63 6.29
C ILE A 145 -46.34 -8.90 5.35
N PRO A 146 -47.55 -9.44 5.15
CA PRO A 146 -48.56 -8.82 4.31
C PRO A 146 -49.27 -7.69 5.06
N ASN A 147 -49.33 -6.51 4.43
CA ASN A 147 -50.45 -5.60 4.60
C ASN A 147 -51.72 -6.35 4.14
N HIS A 148 -52.47 -6.92 5.06
CA HIS A 148 -53.85 -7.28 4.77
C HIS A 148 -54.78 -6.89 5.91
N SER A 149 -55.73 -6.05 5.51
CA SER A 149 -56.96 -5.65 6.17
C SER A 149 -57.57 -6.70 7.10
N SER A 150 -57.73 -6.35 8.38
CA SER A 150 -58.80 -6.87 9.22
C SER A 150 -60.05 -6.03 8.98
N SER A 151 -61.01 -6.56 8.23
CA SER A 151 -62.40 -6.14 8.27
C SER A 151 -63.12 -6.81 9.44
N GLU A 152 -64.09 -6.07 10.00
CA GLU A 152 -65.06 -6.41 11.06
C GLU A 152 -64.70 -5.88 12.45
N ASP A 153 -65.05 -4.61 12.72
CA ASP A 153 -66.28 -4.33 13.47
C ASP A 153 -66.68 -2.84 13.41
N SER A 154 -67.96 -2.63 13.70
CA SER A 154 -68.83 -1.52 13.33
C SER A 154 -68.66 -0.21 14.14
N ASP A 155 -69.07 0.87 13.47
CA ASP A 155 -69.70 2.10 13.96
C ASP A 155 -68.87 3.30 14.48
N GLU A 156 -69.33 4.45 13.94
CA GLU A 156 -69.28 5.85 14.38
C GLU A 156 -68.24 6.84 13.79
N ASN A 157 -68.82 7.72 12.95
CA ASN A 157 -68.69 9.18 12.88
C ASN A 157 -67.55 9.88 12.08
N GLU A 158 -68.04 10.58 11.03
CA GLU A 158 -67.66 11.92 10.54
C GLU A 158 -66.17 12.29 10.38
N SER A 159 -65.72 12.48 9.14
CA SER A 159 -65.73 13.79 8.43
C SER A 159 -64.69 13.91 7.30
N LEU A 160 -65.12 14.63 6.25
CA LEU A 160 -64.37 15.44 5.27
C LEU A 160 -63.62 14.82 4.06
N ASP A 161 -64.25 15.05 2.90
CA ASP A 161 -63.73 15.65 1.66
C ASP A 161 -62.77 14.89 0.71
N THR A 162 -63.39 14.18 -0.24
CA THR A 162 -63.48 14.55 -1.67
C THR A 162 -62.29 15.29 -2.33
N SER A 163 -61.46 14.49 -3.00
CA SER A 163 -61.10 14.61 -4.43
C SER A 163 -60.08 15.65 -4.95
N ILE A 164 -59.07 15.10 -5.63
CA ILE A 164 -58.70 15.38 -7.04
C ILE A 164 -58.08 16.75 -7.40
N MET A 165 -56.91 16.68 -8.05
CA MET A 165 -56.29 17.67 -8.98
C MET A 165 -55.92 19.07 -8.48
N ALA A 166 -54.61 19.26 -8.25
CA ALA A 166 -53.77 20.37 -8.74
C ALA A 166 -52.35 20.10 -8.21
N MET A 167 -51.26 20.18 -8.98
CA MET A 167 -50.72 21.47 -9.41
C MET A 167 -49.65 21.24 -10.50
N LYS A 168 -49.99 21.60 -11.74
CA LYS A 168 -49.07 21.81 -12.85
C LYS A 168 -49.32 23.21 -13.40
N LYS A 169 -48.59 24.24 -12.94
CA LYS A 169 -48.26 25.45 -13.74
C LYS A 169 -47.40 26.45 -12.96
N SER A 170 -46.24 26.77 -13.54
CA SER A 170 -45.49 28.06 -13.54
C SER A 170 -44.00 27.70 -13.71
N ILE A 171 -43.21 28.16 -14.67
CA ILE A 171 -43.27 29.25 -15.64
C ILE A 171 -42.46 28.83 -16.88
N SER A 172 -42.95 29.16 -18.07
CA SER A 172 -42.22 29.09 -19.33
C SER A 172 -41.73 30.48 -19.76
N SER A 173 -40.63 30.49 -20.53
CA SER A 173 -40.22 31.47 -21.57
C SER A 173 -39.77 32.89 -21.17
N VAL A 174 -38.47 33.18 -21.38
CA VAL A 174 -37.99 34.43 -22.02
C VAL A 174 -36.78 34.13 -22.93
N ASN A 175 -36.76 34.84 -24.06
CA ASN A 175 -35.98 34.72 -25.30
C ASN A 175 -34.46 35.04 -25.24
N ILE A 176 -33.69 34.26 -26.01
CA ILE A 176 -32.80 34.60 -27.15
C ILE A 176 -32.21 36.04 -27.28
N ASN A 177 -30.87 36.07 -27.47
CA ASN A 177 -29.99 37.05 -28.14
C ASN A 177 -29.59 38.38 -27.46
N SER A 178 -28.33 38.46 -27.01
CA SER A 178 -27.35 39.56 -27.17
C SER A 178 -26.16 39.23 -26.24
N LEU A 179 -24.98 38.86 -26.71
CA LEU A 179 -23.96 39.76 -27.25
C LEU A 179 -22.86 38.89 -27.89
N ALA A 180 -22.69 38.99 -29.21
CA ALA A 180 -21.46 38.60 -29.90
C ALA A 180 -20.80 39.90 -30.39
N LYS A 181 -19.46 39.89 -30.46
CA LYS A 181 -18.50 40.99 -30.74
C LYS A 181 -18.19 41.85 -29.51
N GLU A 182 -16.95 42.06 -29.06
CA GLU A 182 -15.58 42.05 -29.65
C GLU A 182 -14.61 41.62 -28.49
N VAL A 183 -13.42 41.02 -28.61
CA VAL A 183 -12.22 41.29 -29.43
C VAL A 183 -11.35 40.01 -29.41
N HIS A 184 -10.59 39.85 -30.48
CA HIS A 184 -9.64 38.78 -30.78
C HIS A 184 -8.41 38.68 -29.83
N GLU A 185 -7.77 37.51 -29.90
CA GLU A 185 -6.38 37.15 -29.55
C GLU A 185 -6.03 36.71 -28.11
N GLY A 186 -5.61 35.44 -28.00
CA GLY A 186 -5.07 34.82 -26.78
C GLY A 186 -5.45 33.35 -26.56
N SER A 187 -5.40 32.49 -27.58
CA SER A 187 -6.00 31.12 -27.54
C SER A 187 -5.09 29.97 -27.04
N SER A 188 -3.88 30.20 -26.56
CA SER A 188 -3.01 29.10 -26.08
C SER A 188 -3.12 28.85 -24.58
N ASP A 189 -3.15 29.90 -23.75
CA ASP A 189 -2.99 29.74 -22.28
C ASP A 189 -4.27 29.32 -21.55
N LEU A 190 -5.46 29.72 -22.01
CA LEU A 190 -6.72 29.31 -21.38
C LEU A 190 -7.06 27.83 -21.61
N LYS A 191 -6.60 27.23 -22.71
CA LYS A 191 -6.77 25.79 -22.99
C LYS A 191 -5.84 24.97 -22.10
N GLU A 192 -4.58 25.38 -21.95
CA GLU A 192 -3.65 24.73 -21.01
C GLU A 192 -4.10 24.82 -19.56
N ILE A 193 -4.67 25.95 -19.11
CA ILE A 193 -5.15 26.10 -17.73
C ILE A 193 -6.41 25.26 -17.48
N LYS A 194 -7.32 25.16 -18.47
CA LYS A 194 -8.49 24.28 -18.40
C LYS A 194 -8.08 22.81 -18.42
N GLU A 195 -7.13 22.40 -19.27
CA GLU A 195 -6.59 21.04 -19.26
C GLU A 195 -5.87 20.75 -17.96
N LYS A 196 -4.91 21.58 -17.49
CA LYS A 196 -4.23 21.39 -16.21
C LYS A 196 -5.21 21.32 -15.02
N LYS A 197 -6.32 22.08 -15.03
CA LYS A 197 -7.40 21.96 -14.03
C LYS A 197 -8.20 20.66 -14.18
N LYS A 198 -8.47 20.20 -15.41
CA LYS A 198 -9.16 18.95 -15.70
C LYS A 198 -8.31 17.73 -15.34
N THR A 199 -7.00 17.75 -15.61
CA THR A 199 -6.02 16.72 -15.21
C THR A 199 -5.77 16.72 -13.70
N LYS A 200 -5.76 17.89 -13.04
CA LYS A 200 -5.75 17.95 -11.57
C LYS A 200 -7.04 17.42 -10.94
N ARG A 201 -8.21 17.67 -11.57
CA ARG A 201 -9.49 17.07 -11.14
C ARG A 201 -9.56 15.57 -11.42
N SER A 202 -8.94 15.08 -12.50
CA SER A 202 -8.89 13.64 -12.82
C SER A 202 -7.99 12.89 -11.85
N ARG A 203 -6.82 13.45 -11.50
CA ARG A 203 -5.93 12.94 -10.43
C ARG A 203 -6.59 12.96 -9.05
N LYS A 204 -7.37 14.00 -8.72
CA LYS A 204 -8.15 14.05 -7.46
C LYS A 204 -9.29 13.03 -7.37
N LYS A 205 -9.74 12.47 -8.50
CA LYS A 205 -10.79 11.44 -8.57
C LYS A 205 -10.23 10.02 -8.64
N GLN A 206 -8.92 9.87 -8.78
CA GLN A 206 -8.27 8.56 -8.77
C GLN A 206 -8.20 8.09 -7.31
N LEU A 207 -8.84 6.97 -7.02
CA LEU A 207 -9.07 6.48 -5.65
C LEU A 207 -7.76 6.11 -4.95
N VAL A 208 -6.78 5.60 -5.71
CA VAL A 208 -5.42 5.36 -5.22
C VAL A 208 -4.56 6.59 -5.48
N GLN A 209 -4.10 7.24 -4.41
CA GLN A 209 -3.24 8.41 -4.52
C GLN A 209 -1.79 7.96 -4.83
N GLU A 210 -1.26 8.40 -5.98
CA GLU A 210 0.17 8.34 -6.27
C GLU A 210 0.92 9.15 -5.20
N GLU A 211 2.01 8.59 -4.66
CA GLU A 211 2.72 9.19 -3.52
C GLU A 211 3.16 10.63 -3.81
N GLU A 212 2.58 11.60 -3.08
CA GLU A 212 2.87 13.01 -3.29
C GLU A 212 4.26 13.35 -2.75
N ARG A 213 5.13 13.67 -3.71
CA ARG A 213 6.56 13.90 -3.57
C ARG A 213 6.87 15.20 -2.82
N VAL A 214 7.50 15.12 -1.66
CA VAL A 214 8.27 16.26 -1.14
C VAL A 214 9.60 16.33 -1.89
N ARG A 215 9.67 17.21 -2.90
CA ARG A 215 10.93 17.54 -3.60
C ARG A 215 11.80 18.41 -2.71
N GLY A 216 13.00 17.95 -2.35
CA GLY A 216 13.96 18.80 -1.65
C GLY A 216 14.99 18.07 -0.79
N ARG A 217 15.84 18.87 -0.14
CA ARG A 217 16.78 18.46 0.91
C ARG A 217 15.98 18.07 2.15
N VAL A 218 16.37 17.01 2.86
CA VAL A 218 15.74 16.65 4.14
C VAL A 218 15.91 17.84 5.09
N ASN A 219 14.80 18.29 5.68
CA ASN A 219 14.83 19.43 6.57
C ASN A 219 15.61 19.06 7.85
N MET A 220 16.48 19.95 8.35
CA MET A 220 17.25 19.72 9.58
C MET A 220 16.34 19.42 10.79
N LYS A 221 15.10 19.93 10.73
CA LYS A 221 14.03 19.64 11.68
C LYS A 221 13.76 18.14 11.84
N VAL A 222 13.90 17.33 10.78
CA VAL A 222 13.68 15.88 10.83
C VAL A 222 14.77 15.20 11.66
N TYR A 223 16.03 15.57 11.43
CA TYR A 223 17.16 15.08 12.23
C TYR A 223 17.00 15.48 13.70
N LEU A 224 16.64 16.74 13.98
CA LEU A 224 16.38 17.21 15.34
C LEU A 224 15.20 16.50 16.00
N SER A 225 14.12 16.21 15.26
CA SER A 225 12.98 15.45 15.80
C SER A 225 13.35 13.99 16.10
N TYR A 226 14.17 13.36 15.25
CA TYR A 226 14.68 12.00 15.51
C TYR A 226 15.57 11.98 16.75
N MET A 227 16.47 12.96 16.84
CA MET A 227 17.36 13.16 17.98
C MET A 227 16.59 13.43 19.29
N ALA A 228 15.49 14.19 19.24
CA ALA A 228 14.65 14.46 20.40
C ALA A 228 13.70 13.31 20.76
N ALA A 229 13.49 12.33 19.88
CA ALA A 229 12.54 11.24 20.09
C ALA A 229 12.94 10.32 21.26
N ALA A 230 14.23 10.10 21.47
CA ALA A 230 14.75 9.31 22.60
C ALA A 230 15.08 10.21 23.80
N TYR A 231 14.48 9.93 24.96
CA TYR A 231 14.76 10.58 26.26
C TYR A 231 14.86 12.12 26.20
N LYS A 232 14.01 12.77 25.39
CA LYS A 232 14.01 14.24 25.18
C LYS A 232 15.37 14.81 24.75
N GLY A 233 16.23 13.98 24.15
CA GLY A 233 17.56 14.37 23.65
C GLY A 233 18.71 14.30 24.66
N LEU A 234 18.49 13.85 25.90
CA LEU A 234 19.54 13.85 26.94
C LEU A 234 20.71 12.90 26.63
N LEU A 235 20.46 11.79 25.92
CA LEU A 235 21.51 10.80 25.59
C LEU A 235 22.51 11.30 24.56
N ILE A 236 22.13 12.25 23.71
CA ILE A 236 22.99 12.75 22.62
C ILE A 236 24.22 13.50 23.12
N PRO A 237 24.11 14.52 23.99
CA PRO A 237 25.30 15.18 24.53
C PRO A 237 26.19 14.19 25.28
N LEU A 238 25.62 13.19 25.97
CA LEU A 238 26.39 12.14 26.63
C LEU A 238 27.20 11.29 25.63
N ILE A 239 26.60 10.92 24.49
CA ILE A 239 27.30 10.21 23.40
C ILE A 239 28.44 11.06 22.83
N ILE A 240 28.20 12.35 22.60
CA ILE A 240 29.22 13.29 22.08
C ILE A 240 30.37 13.44 23.08
N ILE A 241 30.06 13.59 24.37
CA ILE A 241 31.07 13.68 25.44
C ILE A 241 31.91 12.41 25.50
N ALA A 242 31.28 11.23 25.50
CA ALA A 242 31.99 9.95 25.51
C ALA A 242 32.91 9.79 24.27
N GLN A 243 32.46 10.23 23.09
CA GLN A 243 33.26 10.21 21.88
C GLN A 243 34.43 11.20 21.91
N SER A 244 34.21 12.42 22.41
CA SER A 244 35.26 13.43 22.54
C SER A 244 36.32 13.00 23.55
N LEU A 245 35.92 12.41 24.68
CA LEU A 245 36.84 11.83 25.68
C LEU A 245 37.66 10.69 25.08
N PHE A 246 37.01 9.78 24.34
CA PHE A 246 37.72 8.72 23.62
C PHE A 246 38.79 9.30 22.67
N GLN A 247 38.42 10.28 21.85
CA GLN A 247 39.35 10.92 20.90
C GLN A 247 40.50 11.64 21.63
N PHE A 248 40.19 12.33 22.74
CA PHE A 248 41.19 13.01 23.54
C PHE A 248 42.20 12.04 24.15
N LEU A 249 41.74 10.92 24.75
CA LEU A 249 42.64 9.89 25.29
C LEU A 249 43.51 9.25 24.20
N GLN A 250 42.96 9.03 23.01
CA GLN A 250 43.73 8.50 21.86
C GLN A 250 44.82 9.47 21.41
N ILE A 251 44.50 10.76 21.27
CA ILE A 251 45.48 11.80 20.94
C ILE A 251 46.53 11.91 22.05
N ALA A 252 46.12 11.91 23.31
CA ALA A 252 47.03 11.97 24.45
C ALA A 252 47.96 10.76 24.50
N SER A 253 47.46 9.55 24.19
CA SER A 253 48.26 8.33 24.09
C SER A 253 49.31 8.42 22.98
N ASN A 254 48.91 8.86 21.79
CA ASN A 254 49.82 9.04 20.66
C ASN A 254 50.87 10.13 20.94
N TRP A 255 50.46 11.24 21.56
CA TRP A 255 51.36 12.31 21.96
C TRP A 255 52.36 11.85 23.03
N TRP A 256 51.90 11.12 24.03
CA TRP A 256 52.75 10.54 25.07
C TRP A 256 53.81 9.61 24.48
N MET A 257 53.42 8.73 23.57
CA MET A 257 54.34 7.85 22.84
C MET A 257 55.37 8.64 22.02
N ALA A 258 54.93 9.68 21.31
CA ALA A 258 55.83 10.52 20.52
C ALA A 258 56.84 11.31 21.38
N TRP A 259 56.42 11.77 22.55
CA TRP A 259 57.26 12.56 23.45
C TRP A 259 58.25 11.72 24.27
N ALA A 260 57.85 10.51 24.69
CA ALA A 260 58.64 9.68 25.59
C ALA A 260 59.66 8.77 24.87
N ASN A 261 59.45 8.47 23.57
CA ASN A 261 60.37 7.64 22.80
C ASN A 261 61.47 8.48 22.12
N PRO A 262 62.76 8.14 22.27
CA PRO A 262 63.84 8.85 21.56
C PRO A 262 63.66 8.70 20.04
N GLN A 263 63.60 9.83 19.33
CA GLN A 263 63.30 9.87 17.89
C GLN A 263 64.55 9.69 17.01
N THR A 264 65.75 9.73 17.60
CA THR A 264 67.05 9.74 16.90
C THR A 264 68.07 8.84 17.61
N GLU A 265 68.93 8.15 16.85
CA GLU A 265 70.05 7.36 17.39
C GLU A 265 71.02 8.27 18.16
N GLY A 266 70.98 8.18 19.51
CA GLY A 266 71.85 8.96 20.41
C GLY A 266 71.14 9.76 21.50
N ASP A 267 69.80 9.79 21.52
CA ASP A 267 69.03 10.54 22.53
C ASP A 267 68.74 9.66 23.78
N GLU A 268 68.99 10.18 24.99
CA GLU A 268 68.73 9.43 26.23
C GLU A 268 67.23 9.25 26.46
N PRO A 269 66.76 8.06 26.89
CA PRO A 269 65.36 7.85 27.21
C PRO A 269 64.94 8.77 28.36
N LYS A 270 64.10 9.77 28.07
CA LYS A 270 63.58 10.75 29.06
C LYS A 270 62.84 10.10 30.22
N VAL A 271 62.37 8.87 30.04
CA VAL A 271 61.60 8.10 31.03
C VAL A 271 61.99 6.63 30.98
N ALA A 272 61.92 5.95 32.12
CA ALA A 272 62.15 4.51 32.18
C ALA A 272 61.17 3.76 31.25
N PRO A 273 61.61 2.72 30.53
CA PRO A 273 60.73 1.96 29.64
C PRO A 273 59.49 1.38 30.35
N THR A 274 59.63 1.05 31.64
CA THR A 274 58.54 0.53 32.48
C THR A 274 57.45 1.57 32.75
N THR A 275 57.81 2.82 33.02
CA THR A 275 56.83 3.89 33.26
C THR A 275 56.15 4.34 31.97
N LEU A 276 56.87 4.33 30.85
CA LEU A 276 56.31 4.60 29.51
C LEU A 276 55.21 3.58 29.18
N LEU A 277 55.50 2.29 29.32
CA LEU A 277 54.55 1.22 29.03
C LEU A 277 53.32 1.29 29.97
N LEU A 278 53.53 1.56 31.26
CA LEU A 278 52.46 1.61 32.25
C LEU A 278 51.46 2.74 31.94
N VAL A 279 51.95 3.94 31.61
CA VAL A 279 51.09 5.09 31.25
C VAL A 279 50.36 4.83 29.94
N TYR A 280 51.03 4.26 28.93
CA TYR A 280 50.39 3.88 27.67
C TYR A 280 49.27 2.86 27.88
N MET A 281 49.51 1.81 28.68
CA MET A 281 48.50 0.81 29.00
C MET A 281 47.30 1.39 29.75
N ALA A 282 47.53 2.32 30.69
CA ALA A 282 46.46 3.00 31.40
C ALA A 282 45.60 3.86 30.47
N LEU A 283 46.21 4.63 29.57
CA LEU A 283 45.51 5.43 28.56
C LEU A 283 44.76 4.57 27.54
N ALA A 284 45.36 3.46 27.11
CA ALA A 284 44.73 2.50 26.21
C ALA A 284 43.49 1.87 26.85
N PHE A 285 43.60 1.39 28.10
CA PHE A 285 42.48 0.83 28.84
C PHE A 285 41.36 1.86 29.08
N GLY A 286 41.72 3.10 29.46
CA GLY A 286 40.78 4.20 29.58
C GLY A 286 40.03 4.47 28.28
N SER A 287 40.73 4.54 27.15
CA SER A 287 40.12 4.72 25.83
C SER A 287 39.20 3.55 25.45
N SER A 288 39.59 2.31 25.77
CA SER A 288 38.77 1.12 25.54
C SER A 288 37.47 1.12 26.36
N CYS A 289 37.49 1.70 27.57
CA CYS A 289 36.29 1.87 28.37
C CYS A 289 35.33 2.88 27.72
N PHE A 290 35.83 4.03 27.26
CA PHE A 290 34.98 5.05 26.62
C PHE A 290 34.36 4.60 25.30
N ILE A 291 35.08 3.82 24.48
CA ILE A 291 34.49 3.26 23.25
C ILE A 291 33.37 2.25 23.56
N PHE A 292 33.52 1.46 24.63
CA PHE A 292 32.48 0.54 25.10
C PHE A 292 31.25 1.31 25.59
N VAL A 293 31.44 2.32 26.46
CA VAL A 293 30.36 3.19 26.95
C VAL A 293 29.62 3.84 25.78
N ARG A 294 30.35 4.39 24.81
CA ARG A 294 29.75 4.97 23.60
C ARG A 294 28.92 3.95 22.82
N ALA A 295 29.44 2.73 22.62
CA ALA A 295 28.72 1.70 21.87
C ALA A 295 27.38 1.34 22.55
N VAL A 296 27.39 1.18 23.87
CA VAL A 296 26.17 0.94 24.67
C VAL A 296 25.21 2.12 24.59
N LEU A 297 25.69 3.36 24.69
CA LEU A 297 24.86 4.55 24.58
C LEU A 297 24.22 4.73 23.18
N VAL A 298 24.95 4.44 22.11
CA VAL A 298 24.41 4.51 20.74
C VAL A 298 23.38 3.42 20.50
N ALA A 299 23.63 2.20 20.98
CA ALA A 299 22.68 1.09 20.86
C ALA A 299 21.39 1.36 21.65
N THR A 300 21.49 1.83 22.90
CA THR A 300 20.32 2.18 23.73
C THR A 300 19.53 3.36 23.16
N PHE A 301 20.21 4.39 22.64
CA PHE A 301 19.56 5.49 21.92
C PHE A 301 18.80 4.98 20.68
N GLY A 302 19.44 4.13 19.87
CA GLY A 302 18.84 3.55 18.67
C GLY A 302 17.57 2.77 18.98
N LEU A 303 17.62 1.86 19.95
CA LEU A 303 16.49 1.05 20.37
C LEU A 303 15.33 1.91 20.92
N ALA A 304 15.63 2.89 21.76
CA ALA A 304 14.60 3.78 22.33
C ALA A 304 13.94 4.66 21.26
N ALA A 305 14.72 5.22 20.32
CA ALA A 305 14.21 6.03 19.22
C ALA A 305 13.32 5.19 18.27
N ALA A 306 13.82 4.01 17.89
CA ALA A 306 13.12 3.03 17.06
C ALA A 306 11.76 2.65 17.65
N GLN A 307 11.72 2.20 18.90
CA GLN A 307 10.48 1.82 19.59
C GLN A 307 9.50 2.98 19.66
N LYS A 308 9.98 4.18 20.00
CA LYS A 308 9.11 5.36 20.11
C LYS A 308 8.48 5.73 18.77
N LEU A 309 9.25 5.70 17.68
CA LEU A 309 8.75 5.94 16.34
C LEU A 309 7.75 4.88 15.90
N PHE A 310 8.05 3.60 16.17
CA PHE A 310 7.17 2.49 15.85
C PHE A 310 5.82 2.61 16.56
N PHE A 311 5.80 2.81 17.88
CA PHE A 311 4.55 2.95 18.63
C PHE A 311 3.73 4.17 18.20
N ASN A 312 4.39 5.30 17.92
CA ASN A 312 3.70 6.49 17.43
C ASN A 312 3.10 6.25 16.04
N MET A 313 3.85 5.61 15.13
CA MET A 313 3.37 5.24 13.80
C MET A 313 2.18 4.29 13.90
N LEU A 314 2.30 3.22 14.69
CA LEU A 314 1.25 2.21 14.88
C LEU A 314 -0.03 2.84 15.43
N ARG A 315 0.10 3.68 16.46
CA ARG A 315 -1.05 4.40 17.04
C ARG A 315 -1.72 5.31 16.01
N SER A 316 -0.93 6.03 15.22
CA SER A 316 -1.45 6.92 14.17
C SER A 316 -2.14 6.14 13.04
N ILE A 317 -1.64 4.96 12.67
CA ILE A 317 -2.27 4.10 11.66
C ILE A 317 -3.62 3.60 12.17
N PHE A 318 -3.69 3.09 13.41
CA PHE A 318 -4.95 2.60 13.97
C PHE A 318 -6.00 3.69 14.21
N HIS A 319 -5.59 4.95 14.40
CA HIS A 319 -6.52 6.09 14.52
C HIS A 319 -6.85 6.74 13.17
N ALA A 320 -6.29 6.26 12.06
CA ALA A 320 -6.57 6.82 10.76
C ALA A 320 -8.01 6.48 10.31
N PRO A 321 -8.71 7.41 9.63
CA PRO A 321 -10.04 7.14 9.09
C PRO A 321 -10.00 6.09 7.97
N MET A 322 -11.12 5.42 7.70
CA MET A 322 -11.20 4.37 6.67
C MET A 322 -10.76 4.85 5.28
N SER A 323 -11.02 6.13 4.96
CA SER A 323 -10.59 6.76 3.71
C SER A 323 -9.08 6.75 3.48
N PHE A 324 -8.27 6.69 4.54
CA PHE A 324 -6.81 6.52 4.43
C PHE A 324 -6.46 5.13 3.90
N PHE A 325 -7.15 4.10 4.35
CA PHE A 325 -6.93 2.71 3.94
C PHE A 325 -7.44 2.43 2.52
N ASP A 326 -8.53 3.08 2.11
CA ASP A 326 -9.06 2.95 0.75
C ASP A 326 -8.14 3.62 -0.30
N SER A 327 -7.48 4.70 0.10
CA SER A 327 -6.57 5.47 -0.77
C SER A 327 -5.12 4.99 -0.76
N THR A 328 -4.72 4.26 0.28
CA THR A 328 -3.34 3.82 0.49
C THR A 328 -3.23 2.30 0.32
N PRO A 329 -2.44 1.80 -0.65
CA PRO A 329 -2.31 0.36 -0.87
C PRO A 329 -1.65 -0.33 0.33
N ALA A 330 -2.10 -1.55 0.65
CA ALA A 330 -1.62 -2.31 1.80
C ALA A 330 -0.10 -2.55 1.76
N GLY A 331 0.46 -2.77 0.56
CA GLY A 331 1.90 -2.91 0.36
C GLY A 331 2.71 -1.69 0.81
N ARG A 332 2.17 -0.46 0.71
CA ARG A 332 2.86 0.76 1.18
C ARG A 332 2.93 0.81 2.70
N ILE A 333 1.82 0.47 3.37
CA ILE A 333 1.77 0.41 4.84
C ILE A 333 2.74 -0.67 5.33
N LEU A 334 2.71 -1.85 4.70
CA LEU A 334 3.62 -2.95 5.03
C LEU A 334 5.08 -2.58 4.82
N ASN A 335 5.44 -1.93 3.71
CA ASN A 335 6.81 -1.50 3.44
C ASN A 335 7.32 -0.51 4.50
N ARG A 336 6.47 0.42 4.96
CA ARG A 336 6.80 1.37 6.04
C ARG A 336 7.00 0.67 7.39
N VAL A 337 6.13 -0.27 7.73
CA VAL A 337 6.18 -1.00 9.01
C VAL A 337 7.33 -2.01 9.05
N SER A 338 7.77 -2.53 7.90
CA SER A 338 8.82 -3.54 7.80
C SER A 338 10.18 -2.96 7.41
N ILE A 339 10.34 -2.53 6.17
CA ILE A 339 11.62 -2.13 5.59
C ILE A 339 12.09 -0.79 6.17
N ASP A 340 11.22 0.22 6.17
CA ASP A 340 11.63 1.54 6.67
C ASP A 340 11.91 1.48 8.19
N GLN A 341 11.11 0.72 8.95
CA GLN A 341 11.36 0.48 10.36
C GLN A 341 12.67 -0.28 10.59
N SER A 342 12.96 -1.32 9.81
CA SER A 342 14.22 -2.08 9.94
C SER A 342 15.45 -1.21 9.73
N VAL A 343 15.40 -0.26 8.78
CA VAL A 343 16.47 0.73 8.57
C VAL A 343 16.62 1.65 9.78
N VAL A 344 15.51 2.09 10.36
CA VAL A 344 15.51 2.91 11.59
C VAL A 344 16.09 2.14 12.78
N ASP A 345 15.84 0.84 12.86
CA ASP A 345 16.27 -0.02 13.96
C ASP A 345 17.76 -0.40 13.85
N LEU A 346 18.22 -0.79 12.66
CA LEU A 346 19.53 -1.42 12.46
C LEU A 346 20.58 -0.51 11.81
N ASP A 347 20.18 0.44 10.96
CA ASP A 347 21.15 1.23 10.18
C ASP A 347 21.36 2.63 10.74
N ILE A 348 20.27 3.38 10.98
CA ILE A 348 20.36 4.81 11.31
C ILE A 348 21.21 5.09 12.56
N PRO A 349 21.05 4.36 13.69
CA PRO A 349 21.80 4.66 14.91
C PRO A 349 23.31 4.50 14.72
N PHE A 350 23.74 3.42 14.06
CA PHE A 350 25.14 3.14 13.81
C PHE A 350 25.74 4.08 12.76
N ARG A 351 25.01 4.43 11.70
CA ARG A 351 25.48 5.40 10.70
C ARG A 351 25.58 6.81 11.26
N LEU A 352 24.62 7.24 12.08
CA LEU A 352 24.66 8.54 12.75
C LEU A 352 25.82 8.60 13.75
N GLY A 353 25.99 7.55 14.56
CA GLY A 353 27.11 7.43 15.49
C GLY A 353 28.47 7.41 14.79
N GLY A 354 28.58 6.67 13.67
CA GLY A 354 29.78 6.63 12.84
C GLY A 354 30.10 7.99 12.23
N PHE A 355 29.11 8.71 11.69
CA PHE A 355 29.28 10.06 11.16
C PHE A 355 29.78 11.05 12.23
N ALA A 356 29.18 11.02 13.42
CA ALA A 356 29.62 11.86 14.54
C ALA A 356 31.06 11.52 14.95
N SER A 357 31.38 10.22 15.05
CA SER A 357 32.73 9.73 15.36
C SER A 357 33.77 10.21 14.36
N SER A 358 33.54 10.02 13.05
CA SER A 358 34.47 10.44 12.00
C SER A 358 34.63 11.96 11.93
N THR A 359 33.57 12.73 12.21
CA THR A 359 33.65 14.20 12.24
C THR A 359 34.51 14.68 13.41
N ILE A 360 34.30 14.13 14.61
CA ILE A 360 35.11 14.47 15.79
C ILE A 360 36.57 14.02 15.60
N GLN A 361 36.79 12.85 15.01
CA GLN A 361 38.12 12.35 14.69
C GLN A 361 38.84 13.26 13.67
N LEU A 362 38.17 13.68 12.60
CA LEU A 362 38.72 14.60 11.61
C LEU A 362 39.12 15.93 12.24
N ILE A 363 38.24 16.52 13.05
CA ILE A 363 38.54 17.76 13.78
C ILE A 363 39.73 17.56 14.72
N GLY A 364 39.78 16.43 15.44
CA GLY A 364 40.89 16.10 16.32
C GLY A 364 42.22 15.97 15.60
N ILE A 365 42.27 15.31 14.44
CA ILE A 365 43.49 15.18 13.63
C ILE A 365 43.93 16.55 13.11
N VAL A 366 43.00 17.36 12.59
CA VAL A 366 43.33 18.71 12.09
C VAL A 366 43.86 19.60 13.21
N ALA A 367 43.30 19.53 14.41
CA ALA A 367 43.76 20.30 15.56
C ALA A 367 45.19 19.93 15.99
N VAL A 368 45.51 18.63 16.06
CA VAL A 368 46.87 18.18 16.38
C VAL A 368 47.86 18.62 15.28
N MET A 369 47.48 18.48 14.02
CA MET A 369 48.35 18.87 12.90
C MET A 369 48.57 20.38 12.85
N SER A 370 47.59 21.21 13.24
CA SER A 370 47.77 22.66 13.29
C SER A 370 48.76 23.11 14.36
N GLU A 371 48.81 22.41 15.51
CA GLU A 371 49.78 22.69 16.57
C GLU A 371 51.20 22.30 16.16
N VAL A 372 51.36 21.14 15.50
CA VAL A 372 52.68 20.64 15.08
C VAL A 372 53.20 21.38 13.84
N THR A 373 52.33 21.71 12.88
CA THR A 373 52.73 22.33 11.60
C THR A 373 51.56 23.15 11.03
N TRP A 374 51.53 24.45 11.34
CA TRP A 374 50.46 25.36 10.90
C TRP A 374 50.28 25.43 9.37
N GLN A 375 51.35 25.17 8.60
CA GLN A 375 51.35 25.19 7.13
C GLN A 375 50.42 24.13 6.52
N VAL A 376 50.14 23.02 7.22
CA VAL A 376 49.24 21.95 6.76
C VAL A 376 47.80 22.47 6.58
N LEU A 377 47.40 23.49 7.33
CA LEU A 377 46.05 24.08 7.25
C LEU A 377 45.77 24.68 5.87
N LEU A 378 46.80 25.26 5.22
CA LEU A 378 46.67 25.81 3.86
C LEU A 378 46.36 24.74 2.80
N LEU A 379 46.74 23.48 3.04
CA LEU A 379 46.44 22.36 2.14
C LEU A 379 45.09 21.71 2.46
N VAL A 380 44.70 21.66 3.73
CA VAL A 380 43.42 21.08 4.17
C VAL A 380 42.22 21.88 3.65
N VAL A 381 42.30 23.21 3.63
CA VAL A 381 41.20 24.09 3.15
C VAL A 381 40.79 23.83 1.70
N PRO A 382 41.67 23.86 0.68
CA PRO A 382 41.29 23.57 -0.70
C PRO A 382 40.81 22.13 -0.87
N MET A 383 41.42 21.17 -0.17
CA MET A 383 40.96 19.77 -0.18
C MET A 383 39.53 19.63 0.37
N ALA A 384 39.20 20.34 1.46
CA ALA A 384 37.85 20.37 2.01
C ALA A 384 36.84 20.98 1.04
N ILE A 385 37.20 22.05 0.31
CA ILE A 385 36.33 22.67 -0.70
C ILE A 385 36.00 21.67 -1.82
N VAL A 386 37.02 20.97 -2.36
CA VAL A 386 36.82 19.95 -3.40
C VAL A 386 35.94 18.81 -2.89
N CYS A 387 36.18 18.32 -1.68
CA CYS A 387 35.35 17.28 -1.06
C CYS A 387 33.89 17.72 -0.88
N LEU A 388 33.64 18.95 -0.42
CA LEU A 388 32.28 19.48 -0.28
C LEU A 388 31.57 19.64 -1.64
N TRP A 389 32.30 20.02 -2.68
CA TRP A 389 31.78 20.11 -4.04
C TRP A 389 31.39 18.74 -4.60
N MET A 390 32.29 17.76 -4.49
CA MET A 390 32.04 16.35 -4.83
C MET A 390 30.84 15.78 -4.06
N GLN A 391 30.77 16.02 -2.75
CA GLN A 391 29.68 15.56 -1.89
C GLN A 391 28.33 16.13 -2.35
N LYS A 392 28.29 17.41 -2.73
CA LYS A 392 27.05 18.06 -3.22
C LYS A 392 26.54 17.41 -4.51
N TYR A 393 27.44 17.09 -5.44
CA TYR A 393 27.10 16.44 -6.70
C TYR A 393 26.63 14.99 -6.47
N TYR A 394 27.40 14.20 -5.72
CA TYR A 394 27.07 12.80 -5.42
C TYR A 394 25.73 12.65 -4.69
N MET A 395 25.47 13.49 -3.67
CA MET A 395 24.23 13.45 -2.91
C MET A 395 22.98 13.81 -3.75
N ALA A 396 23.13 14.61 -4.81
CA ALA A 396 22.01 14.91 -5.69
C ALA A 396 21.57 13.64 -6.45
N SER A 397 22.51 12.95 -7.09
CA SER A 397 22.25 11.76 -7.90
C SER A 397 21.86 10.55 -7.04
N SER A 398 22.60 10.28 -5.96
CA SER A 398 22.36 9.12 -5.08
C SER A 398 20.95 9.13 -4.48
N ARG A 399 20.43 10.30 -4.08
CA ARG A 399 19.06 10.42 -3.53
C ARG A 399 17.98 10.09 -4.54
N GLU A 400 18.11 10.54 -5.78
CA GLU A 400 17.11 10.20 -6.80
C GLU A 400 17.16 8.70 -7.15
N LEU A 401 18.35 8.09 -7.15
CA LEU A 401 18.50 6.64 -7.36
C LEU A 401 17.81 5.82 -6.27
N VAL A 402 18.08 6.10 -4.99
CA VAL A 402 17.44 5.39 -3.86
C VAL A 402 15.92 5.54 -3.90
N ARG A 403 15.40 6.70 -4.33
CA ARG A 403 13.96 6.93 -4.50
C ARG A 403 13.36 6.05 -5.59
N ILE A 404 14.01 5.96 -6.76
CA ILE A 404 13.53 5.13 -7.86
C ILE A 404 13.46 3.66 -7.42
N VAL A 405 14.51 3.17 -6.77
CA VAL A 405 14.58 1.79 -6.26
C VAL A 405 13.45 1.50 -5.27
N SER A 406 13.23 2.38 -4.29
CA SER A 406 12.18 2.21 -3.29
C SER A 406 10.78 2.17 -3.91
N ILE A 407 10.50 3.06 -4.87
CA ILE A 407 9.20 3.12 -5.57
C ILE A 407 8.98 1.86 -6.43
N GLN A 408 10.01 1.39 -7.12
CA GLN A 408 9.91 0.20 -7.98
C GLN A 408 9.73 -1.10 -7.18
N LYS A 409 10.13 -1.14 -5.91
CA LYS A 409 9.97 -2.33 -5.05
C LYS A 409 8.52 -2.58 -4.63
N SER A 410 7.75 -1.53 -4.34
CA SER A 410 6.35 -1.65 -3.89
C SER A 410 5.42 -2.42 -4.84
N PRO A 411 5.38 -2.14 -6.17
CA PRO A 411 4.49 -2.86 -7.07
C PRO A 411 4.88 -4.34 -7.23
N ILE A 412 6.16 -4.69 -7.08
CA ILE A 412 6.63 -6.09 -7.12
C ILE A 412 6.04 -6.88 -5.95
N ILE A 413 6.09 -6.31 -4.74
CA ILE A 413 5.50 -6.94 -3.54
C ILE A 413 3.98 -7.05 -3.66
N GLN A 414 3.32 -6.03 -4.20
CA GLN A 414 1.88 -6.06 -4.44
C GLN A 414 1.50 -7.18 -5.43
N LEU A 415 2.20 -7.26 -6.56
CA LEU A 415 1.96 -8.31 -7.57
C LEU A 415 2.15 -9.71 -6.98
N PHE A 416 3.16 -9.89 -6.11
CA PHE A 416 3.38 -11.14 -5.40
C PHE A 416 2.21 -11.50 -4.47
N GLY A 417 1.71 -10.52 -3.70
CA GLY A 417 0.53 -10.70 -2.84
C GLY A 417 -0.74 -11.04 -3.61
N GLU A 418 -1.00 -10.35 -4.72
CA GLU A 418 -2.13 -10.62 -5.62
C GLU A 418 -2.02 -12.03 -6.25
N SER A 419 -0.82 -12.45 -6.61
CA SER A 419 -0.57 -13.77 -7.20
C SER A 419 -0.80 -14.91 -6.22
N ILE A 420 -0.41 -14.75 -4.95
CA ILE A 420 -0.67 -15.74 -3.89
C ILE A 420 -2.17 -15.86 -3.64
N ALA A 421 -2.86 -14.72 -3.51
CA ALA A 421 -4.30 -14.71 -3.24
C ALA A 421 -5.11 -15.30 -4.41
N GLY A 422 -4.68 -15.04 -5.65
CA GLY A 422 -5.34 -15.54 -6.86
C GLY A 422 -4.81 -16.87 -7.40
N ALA A 423 -3.99 -17.61 -6.64
CA ALA A 423 -3.24 -18.76 -7.15
C ALA A 423 -4.13 -19.85 -7.78
N SER A 424 -5.28 -20.15 -7.18
CA SER A 424 -6.25 -21.12 -7.71
C SER A 424 -6.82 -20.67 -9.06
N THR A 425 -7.29 -19.43 -9.14
CA THR A 425 -7.84 -18.83 -10.37
C THR A 425 -6.79 -18.74 -11.49
N ILE A 426 -5.55 -18.38 -11.15
CA ILE A 426 -4.44 -18.31 -12.11
C ILE A 426 -4.14 -19.68 -12.69
N ARG A 427 -4.09 -20.74 -11.86
CA ARG A 427 -3.85 -22.10 -12.33
C ARG A 427 -4.93 -22.57 -13.31
N VAL A 428 -6.20 -22.29 -13.01
CA VAL A 428 -7.33 -22.63 -13.90
C VAL A 428 -7.21 -21.89 -15.23
N LEU A 429 -6.95 -20.58 -15.21
CA LEU A 429 -6.76 -19.78 -16.43
C LEU A 429 -5.52 -20.19 -17.26
N GLN A 430 -4.45 -20.64 -16.60
CA GLN A 430 -3.25 -21.16 -17.28
C GLN A 430 -3.53 -22.47 -18.01
N LEU A 431 -4.28 -23.38 -17.39
CA LEU A 431 -4.71 -24.63 -18.03
C LEU A 431 -5.58 -24.36 -19.27
N LEU A 432 -6.42 -23.32 -19.23
CA LEU A 432 -7.31 -22.95 -20.34
C LEU A 432 -6.60 -22.21 -21.49
N SER A 433 -5.53 -21.47 -21.22
CA SER A 433 -4.86 -20.62 -22.24
C SER A 433 -3.68 -21.28 -22.95
N GLY A 434 -3.28 -22.50 -22.53
CA GLY A 434 -2.17 -23.26 -23.15
C GLY A 434 -0.81 -22.55 -23.17
N SER A 435 -0.68 -21.40 -22.49
CA SER A 435 0.40 -20.44 -22.70
C SER A 435 1.26 -20.32 -21.46
N ALA A 436 2.42 -20.97 -21.47
CA ALA A 436 3.50 -20.82 -20.48
C ALA A 436 4.08 -19.39 -20.38
N CYS A 437 3.65 -18.48 -21.26
CA CYS A 437 4.22 -17.13 -21.43
C CYS A 437 4.01 -16.21 -20.20
N ALA A 438 2.97 -16.42 -19.40
CA ALA A 438 2.72 -15.58 -18.21
C ALA A 438 3.80 -15.74 -17.13
N TRP A 439 4.43 -16.92 -17.05
CA TRP A 439 5.54 -17.16 -16.12
C TRP A 439 6.85 -16.55 -16.59
N ASN A 440 7.13 -16.40 -17.89
CA ASN A 440 8.40 -15.81 -18.33
C ASN A 440 8.58 -14.37 -17.88
N TYR A 441 7.50 -13.57 -17.82
CA TYR A 441 7.55 -12.21 -17.30
C TYR A 441 7.72 -12.20 -15.76
N PHE A 442 7.08 -13.16 -15.08
CA PHE A 442 7.15 -13.32 -13.63
C PHE A 442 8.53 -13.83 -13.16
N GLN A 443 9.12 -14.76 -13.91
CA GLN A 443 10.45 -15.33 -13.69
C GLN A 443 11.55 -14.29 -13.96
N LEU A 444 11.36 -13.41 -14.97
CA LEU A 444 12.26 -12.27 -15.21
C LEU A 444 12.24 -11.29 -14.03
N LEU A 445 11.05 -10.99 -13.50
CA LEU A 445 10.88 -10.13 -12.31
C LEU A 445 11.43 -10.80 -11.04
N TYR A 446 11.28 -12.11 -10.89
CA TYR A 446 11.86 -12.89 -9.80
C TYR A 446 13.40 -12.88 -9.86
N LEU A 447 13.98 -13.09 -11.05
CA LEU A 447 15.42 -13.01 -11.30
C LEU A 447 15.97 -11.59 -11.05
N LEU A 448 15.24 -10.54 -11.43
CA LEU A 448 15.59 -9.15 -11.12
C LEU A 448 15.48 -8.83 -9.62
N SER A 449 14.51 -9.43 -8.91
CA SER A 449 14.36 -9.26 -7.46
C SER A 449 15.46 -9.98 -6.67
N ALA A 450 15.92 -11.15 -7.15
CA ALA A 450 17.04 -11.90 -6.58
C ALA A 450 18.38 -11.17 -6.77
N TRP A 451 18.54 -10.45 -7.88
CA TRP A 451 19.67 -9.56 -8.12
C TRP A 451 19.69 -8.30 -7.25
N PHE A 452 18.55 -7.91 -6.66
CA PHE A 452 18.44 -6.72 -5.82
C PHE A 452 18.61 -7.01 -4.31
N TYR A 453 18.68 -8.28 -3.94
CA TYR A 453 18.84 -8.75 -2.56
C TYR A 453 20.22 -9.37 -2.27
N LEU A 454 21.09 -9.46 -3.28
CA LEU A 454 22.55 -9.58 -3.16
C LEU A 454 23.17 -8.19 -3.37
#